data_AF-A0A1M7PYP2-F1
#
_entry.id   AF-A0A1M7PYP2-F1
#
_cell.length_a   1.000
_cell.length_b   1.000
_cell.length_c   1.000
_cell.angle_alpha   90.00
_cell.angle_beta   90.00
_cell.angle_gamma   90.00
#
_symmetry.space_group_name_H-M   'P 1'
#
loop_
_entity.id
_entity.type
_entity.pdbx_description
1 polymer ?
#
loop_
_entity_poly.entity_id
_entity_poly.type
_entity_poly.pdbx_seq_one_letter_code
_entity_poly.pdbx_strand_id
1 'polypeptide(L)' 'MYDHKVLISILNDAFEVVRETEVVNGIGKPFSTPIPQRPFFKDGMVWFYLNVSDELAFVRLTVK' A
#
# COMPACT_ATOMS: atom_id res chain seq x y z
N MET A 1 -18.28 -5.13 10.17
CA MET A 1 -16.85 -5.04 9.88
C MET A 1 -16.69 -5.63 8.49
N TYR A 2 -16.38 -4.83 7.47
CA TYR A 2 -16.26 -5.35 6.10
C TYR A 2 -14.94 -6.11 5.99
N ASP A 3 -14.99 -7.43 5.86
CA ASP A 3 -13.85 -8.26 5.45
C ASP A 3 -13.54 -7.93 3.99
N HIS A 4 -12.68 -6.94 3.78
CA HIS A 4 -12.16 -6.62 2.46
C HIS A 4 -10.67 -6.97 2.44
N LYS A 5 -10.27 -7.69 1.39
CA LYS A 5 -8.86 -7.96 1.12
C LYS A 5 -8.29 -6.80 0.33
N VAL A 6 -7.15 -6.28 0.79
CA VAL A 6 -6.39 -5.28 0.05
C VAL A 6 -5.25 -6.00 -0.66
N LEU A 7 -5.16 -5.81 -1.97
CA LEU A 7 -4.08 -6.36 -2.79
C LEU A 7 -3.24 -5.22 -3.36
N ILE A 8 -1.94 -5.48 -3.53
CA ILE A 8 -1.06 -4.65 -4.34
C ILE A 8 -0.72 -5.46 -5.58
N SER A 9 -1.05 -4.91 -6.75
CA SER A 9 -0.73 -5.49 -8.05
C SER A 9 0.41 -4.70 -8.68
N ILE A 10 1.44 -5.39 -9.17
CA ILE A 10 2.54 -4.83 -9.95
C ILE A 10 2.26 -5.14 -11.41
N LEU A 11 2.28 -4.10 -12.24
CA LEU A 11 2.07 -4.19 -13.67
C LEU A 11 3.39 -3.98 -14.42
N ASN A 12 3.55 -4.63 -15.56
CA ASN A 12 4.62 -4.33 -16.50
C ASN A 12 4.24 -3.14 -17.42
N ASP A 13 5.15 -2.77 -18.33
CA ASP A 13 4.96 -1.67 -19.28
C ASP A 13 3.82 -1.92 -20.30
N ALA A 14 3.36 -3.17 -20.42
CA ALA A 14 2.22 -3.56 -21.23
C ALA A 14 0.89 -3.56 -20.44
N PHE A 15 0.90 -3.08 -19.20
CA PHE A 15 -0.24 -3.11 -18.27
C PHE A 15 -0.73 -4.52 -17.90
N GLU A 16 0.14 -5.52 -18.01
CA GLU A 16 -0.16 -6.88 -17.56
C GLU A 16 0.27 -7.05 -16.10
N VAL A 17 -0.54 -7.73 -15.30
CA VAL A 17 -0.23 -8.03 -13.90
C VAL A 17 0.87 -9.09 -13.85
N VAL A 18 2.06 -8.70 -13.37
CA VAL A 18 3.20 -9.63 -13.22
C VAL A 18 3.29 -10.22 -11.81
N ARG A 19 2.68 -9.55 -10.83
CA ARG A 19 2.68 -9.99 -9.43
C ARG A 19 1.54 -9.36 -8.66
N GLU A 20 0.93 -10.15 -7.78
CA GLU A 20 0.02 -9.64 -6.74
C GLU A 20 0.47 -10.10 -5.37
N THR A 21 0.27 -9.26 -4.36
CA THR A 21 0.48 -9.63 -2.97
C THR A 21 -0.68 -9.13 -2.12
N GLU A 22 -1.20 -10.00 -1.25
CA GLU A 22 -2.19 -9.62 -0.25
C GLU A 22 -1.51 -8.82 0.86
N VAL A 23 -2.13 -7.70 1.25
CA VAL A 23 -1.69 -6.89 2.38
C VAL A 23 -2.24 -7.54 3.66
N VAL A 24 -1.36 -8.15 4.45
CA VAL A 24 -1.76 -8.84 5.69
C VAL A 24 -2.43 -7.88 6.67
N ASN A 25 -3.45 -8.40 7.38
CA ASN A 25 -4.31 -7.67 8.30
C ASN A 25 -3.53 -6.74 9.25
N GLY A 26 -3.96 -5.47 9.31
CA GLY A 26 -3.29 -4.38 10.05
C GLY A 26 -2.70 -3.30 9.14
N ILE A 27 -2.12 -3.69 8.00
CA ILE A 27 -1.58 -2.78 6.97
C ILE A 27 -2.66 -2.41 5.94
N GLY A 28 -3.77 -3.16 5.85
CA GLY A 28 -4.95 -2.77 5.05
C GLY A 28 -5.71 -1.56 5.60
N LYS A 29 -5.49 -1.19 6.88
CA LYS A 29 -6.13 -0.04 7.54
C LYS A 29 -5.85 1.31 6.84
N PRO A 30 -4.60 1.68 6.50
CA PRO A 30 -4.33 2.89 5.72
C PRO A 30 -4.99 2.89 4.33
N PHE A 31 -5.30 1.74 3.73
CA PHE A 31 -6.05 1.67 2.47
C PHE A 31 -7.57 1.76 2.65
N SER A 32 -8.06 1.61 3.88
CA SER A 32 -9.48 1.74 4.24
C SER A 32 -9.81 3.05 4.95
N THR A 33 -8.82 3.92 5.18
CA THR A 33 -9.09 5.29 5.63
C THR A 33 -9.76 6.09 4.51
N PRO A 34 -10.79 6.90 4.80
CA PRO A 34 -11.49 7.70 3.79
C PRO A 34 -10.64 8.83 3.19
N ILE A 35 -9.45 9.08 3.75
CA ILE A 35 -8.52 10.08 3.23
C ILE A 35 -7.65 9.39 2.16
N PRO A 36 -7.68 9.88 0.90
CA PRO A 36 -6.82 9.36 -0.16
C PRO A 36 -5.35 9.50 0.23
N GLN A 37 -4.74 8.37 0.52
CA GLN A 37 -3.31 8.23 0.71
C GLN A 37 -2.65 8.37 -0.65
N ARG A 38 -1.75 9.36 -0.83
CA ARG A 38 -0.95 9.49 -2.05
C ARG A 38 0.38 8.76 -1.84
N PRO A 39 0.55 7.53 -2.37
CA PRO A 39 1.85 6.90 -2.31
C PRO A 39 2.90 7.70 -3.09
N PHE A 40 4.16 7.57 -2.71
CA PHE A 40 5.28 8.13 -3.46
C PHE A 40 6.43 7.14 -3.59
N PHE A 41 7.24 7.33 -4.63
CA PHE A 41 8.40 6.49 -4.89
C PHE A 41 9.67 7.18 -4.40
N LYS A 42 10.48 6.46 -3.62
CA LYS A 42 11.78 6.93 -3.16
C LYS A 42 12.68 5.74 -2.84
N ASP A 43 13.95 5.82 -3.25
CA ASP A 43 14.99 4.81 -2.97
C ASP A 43 14.59 3.39 -3.44
N GLY A 44 13.88 3.28 -4.58
CA GLY A 44 13.42 1.99 -5.12
C GLY A 44 12.26 1.35 -4.34
N MET A 45 11.61 2.10 -3.45
CA MET A 45 10.48 1.62 -2.64
C MET A 45 9.23 2.47 -2.88
N VAL A 46 8.06 1.86 -2.69
CA VAL A 46 6.78 2.56 -2.62
C VAL A 46 6.49 2.89 -1.16
N TRP A 47 6.24 4.15 -0.88
CA TRP A 47 5.96 4.65 0.46
C TRP A 47 4.49 5.04 0.58
N PHE A 48 3.85 4.59 1.66
CA PHE A 48 2.49 4.95 2.03
C PHE A 48 2.53 5.65 3.38
N TYR A 49 1.73 6.71 3.53
CA TYR A 49 1.62 7.36 4.83
C TYR A 49 0.78 6.49 5.77
N LEU A 50 1.07 6.56 7.05
CA LEU A 50 0.28 5.92 8.08
C LEU A 50 0.20 6.90 9.24
N ASN A 51 -1.00 7.40 9.52
CA ASN A 51 -1.22 8.20 10.71
C ASN A 51 -1.46 7.24 11.89
N VAL A 52 -0.58 7.28 12.88
CA VAL A 52 -0.68 6.46 14.11
C VAL A 52 -0.74 7.41 15.29
N SER A 53 -1.93 7.59 15.87
CA SER A 53 -2.11 8.35 17.12
C SER A 53 -1.39 9.71 17.12
N ASP A 54 -1.64 10.52 16.08
CA ASP A 54 -1.04 11.84 15.85
C ASP A 54 0.46 11.83 15.47
N GLU A 55 1.06 10.67 15.30
CA GLU A 55 2.40 10.50 14.73
C GLU A 55 2.35 10.15 13.23
N LEU A 56 3.31 10.68 12.48
CA LEU A 56 3.51 10.34 11.08
C LEU A 56 4.40 9.10 10.97
N ALA A 57 3.81 7.98 10.58
CA ALA A 57 4.50 6.75 10.24
C ALA A 57 4.45 6.47 8.73
N PHE A 58 5.26 5.51 8.28
CA PHE A 58 5.32 5.09 6.88
C PHE A 58 5.33 3.57 6.74
N VAL A 59 4.54 3.07 5.79
CA VAL A 59 4.66 1.70 5.29
C VAL A 59 5.50 1.74 4.01
N ARG A 60 6.47 0.83 3.90
CA ARG A 60 7.35 0.72 2.73
C ARG A 60 7.16 -0.63 2.07
N LEU A 61 6.95 -0.61 0.76
CA LEU A 61 6.96 -1.80 -0.06
C LEU A 61 8.22 -1.82 -0.90
N THR A 62 8.99 -2.90 -0.81
CA THR A 62 10.07 -3.15 -1.74
C THR A 62 9.50 -3.68 -3.05
N VAL A 63 9.77 -2.97 -4.14
CA VAL A 63 9.54 -3.50 -5.48
C VAL A 63 10.73 -4.42 -5.79
N LYS A 64 10.52 -5.74 -5.72
CA LYS A 64 11.48 -6.77 -6.15
C LYS A 64 10.96 -7.47 -7.38
#